data_AF-A0A1Q3ELQ6-F1
#
_entry.id   AF-A0A1Q3ELQ6-F1
#
_cell.length_a   1.000
_cell.length_b   1.000
_cell.length_c   1.000
_cell.angle_alpha   90.00
_cell.angle_beta   90.00
_cell.angle_gamma   90.00
#
_symmetry.space_group_name_H-M   'P 1'
#
loop_
_entity.id
_entity.type
_entity.pdbx_description
1 polymer ?
#
loop_
_entity_poly.entity_id
_entity_poly.type
_entity_poly.pdbx_seq_one_letter_code
_entity_poly.pdbx_strand_id
1 'polypeptide(L)'
;MAALTQQEQVLGLFSNIDDPEVACKFLHAYLAPGALKIPFELCTRILSKDPAVHETVKEAHRLQNVEALDKICVYIQRNAWRFQPHLEDMNQLLMGISSNGKINLVANGEWRRPFWTPPKSLSDDSHAESETTAYIESLHIPLGNPNKEIPLIILHELGSFQYNVKLRNRLDRIFSPSSHTFLVNTSGEWDDFRWCSDTGSFNDPEDHRRYVSQFMPVTFASSVTGQALIDRMWYWLRGRHRYTASFLAVLLHSNFTSPHTLLEAKSLATIIGIHRLVPRVFLNGHLAQPK
;
A
#
# COMPACT_ATOMS: atom_id res chain seq x y z
N MET A 1 -33.47 32.75 28.59
CA MET A 1 -32.17 32.95 27.89
C MET A 1 -31.61 31.58 27.60
N ALA A 2 -31.46 31.20 26.33
CA ALA A 2 -30.80 29.95 25.97
C ALA A 2 -29.30 30.10 26.26
N ALA A 3 -28.68 29.11 26.88
CA ALA A 3 -27.23 29.11 27.10
C ALA A 3 -26.53 29.02 25.74
N LEU A 4 -25.59 29.94 25.47
CA LEU A 4 -24.74 29.88 24.28
C LEU A 4 -23.95 28.58 24.31
N THR A 5 -23.87 27.93 23.15
CA THR A 5 -23.03 26.75 22.96
C THR A 5 -21.56 27.09 23.21
N GLN A 6 -20.77 26.11 23.67
CA GLN A 6 -19.34 26.32 23.93
C GLN A 6 -18.60 26.84 22.69
N GLN A 7 -19.02 26.46 21.48
CA GLN A 7 -18.45 26.92 20.22
C GLN A 7 -18.74 28.41 19.94
N GLU A 8 -19.94 28.90 20.25
CA GLU A 8 -20.27 30.33 20.15
C GLU A 8 -19.46 31.16 21.15
N GLN A 9 -19.19 30.63 22.34
CA GLN A 9 -18.32 31.28 23.32
C GLN A 9 -16.89 31.39 22.78
N VAL A 10 -16.37 30.33 22.14
CA VAL A 10 -15.04 30.35 21.52
C VAL A 10 -14.96 31.39 20.40
N LEU A 11 -15.99 31.53 19.56
CA LEU A 11 -16.02 32.57 18.52
C LEU A 11 -15.91 33.99 19.09
N GLY A 12 -16.50 34.25 20.25
CA GLY A 12 -16.40 35.56 20.91
C GLY A 12 -15.03 35.86 21.53
N LEU A 13 -14.21 34.84 21.80
CA LEU A 13 -12.89 35.00 22.43
C LEU A 13 -11.80 35.47 21.46
N PHE A 14 -12.01 35.31 20.16
CA PHE A 14 -11.04 35.65 19.12
C PHE A 14 -11.66 36.69 18.19
N SER A 15 -11.20 37.95 18.26
CA SER A 15 -11.80 39.04 17.47
C SER A 15 -11.24 39.12 16.04
N ASN A 16 -10.00 38.71 15.83
CA ASN A 16 -9.37 38.61 14.52
C ASN A 16 -8.42 37.40 14.50
N ILE A 17 -8.55 36.55 13.48
CA ILE A 17 -7.70 35.37 13.25
C ILE A 17 -6.86 35.48 11.96
N ASP A 18 -6.58 36.69 11.47
CA ASP A 18 -5.69 36.91 10.33
C ASP A 18 -4.24 36.46 10.61
N ASP A 19 -3.83 36.55 11.87
CA ASP A 19 -2.53 36.05 12.31
C ASP A 19 -2.55 34.52 12.44
N PRO A 20 -1.59 33.79 11.82
CA PRO A 20 -1.56 32.33 11.85
C PRO A 20 -1.46 31.72 13.26
N GLU A 21 -0.81 32.40 14.21
CA GLU A 21 -0.69 31.91 15.58
C GLU A 21 -2.05 32.03 16.30
N VAL A 22 -2.76 33.14 16.09
CA VAL A 22 -4.10 33.35 16.62
C VAL A 22 -5.11 32.40 15.97
N ALA A 23 -5.05 32.19 14.66
CA ALA A 23 -5.87 31.20 13.96
C ALA A 23 -5.65 29.77 14.48
N CYS A 24 -4.40 29.42 14.80
CA CYS A 24 -4.07 28.13 15.40
C CYS A 24 -4.69 27.97 16.80
N LYS A 25 -4.57 28.99 17.66
CA LYS A 25 -5.18 29.01 19.00
C LYS A 25 -6.70 28.89 18.93
N PHE A 26 -7.33 29.64 18.03
CA PHE A 26 -8.77 29.55 17.76
C PHE A 26 -9.17 28.13 17.34
N LEU A 27 -8.51 27.58 16.33
CA LEU A 27 -8.83 26.26 15.80
C LEU A 27 -8.64 25.15 16.85
N HIS A 28 -7.56 25.20 17.62
CA HIS A 28 -7.30 24.27 18.71
C HIS A 28 -8.38 24.36 19.81
N ALA A 29 -8.78 25.57 20.21
CA ALA A 29 -9.86 25.78 21.17
C ALA A 29 -11.22 25.30 20.65
N TYR A 30 -11.51 25.53 19.37
CA TYR A 30 -12.75 25.12 18.72
C TYR A 30 -12.85 23.58 18.58
N LEU A 31 -11.72 22.89 18.37
CA LEU A 31 -11.65 21.43 18.26
C LEU A 31 -11.61 20.70 19.61
N ALA A 32 -11.26 21.37 20.70
CA ALA A 32 -11.10 20.78 22.03
C ALA A 32 -12.33 20.01 22.59
N PRO A 33 -13.59 20.40 22.29
CA PRO A 33 -14.77 19.65 22.75
C PRO A 33 -14.97 18.31 22.02
N GLY A 34 -14.28 18.06 20.91
CA GLY A 34 -14.43 16.86 20.11
C GLY A 34 -13.80 15.62 20.75
N ALA A 35 -14.24 14.44 20.30
CA ALA A 35 -13.71 13.15 20.77
C ALA A 35 -12.22 12.95 20.46
N LEU A 36 -11.68 13.64 19.45
CA LEU A 36 -10.29 13.53 19.02
C LEU A 36 -9.54 14.83 19.31
N LYS A 37 -8.73 14.82 20.38
CA LYS A 37 -7.88 15.96 20.75
C LYS A 37 -6.73 16.08 19.78
N ILE A 38 -6.77 17.11 18.94
CA ILE A 38 -5.68 17.43 18.01
C ILE A 38 -4.62 18.26 18.76
N PRO A 39 -3.34 17.85 18.79
CA PRO A 39 -2.29 18.65 19.41
C PRO A 39 -2.14 20.02 18.75
N PHE A 40 -1.82 21.04 19.56
CA PHE A 40 -1.63 22.41 19.09
C PHE A 40 -0.59 22.49 17.95
N GLU A 41 0.50 21.74 18.05
CA GLU A 41 1.56 21.68 17.04
C GLU A 41 1.05 21.19 15.69
N LEU A 42 0.05 20.29 15.70
CA LEU A 42 -0.56 19.79 14.47
C LEU A 42 -1.44 20.87 13.83
N CYS A 43 -2.21 21.64 14.60
CA CYS A 43 -2.98 22.77 14.09
C CYS A 43 -2.08 23.80 13.39
N THR A 44 -0.93 24.15 14.00
CA THR A 44 0.06 25.05 13.40
C THR A 44 0.54 24.52 12.05
N ARG A 45 0.84 23.22 11.98
CA ARG A 45 1.29 22.59 10.74
C ARG A 45 0.21 22.53 9.66
N ILE A 46 -1.03 22.25 10.04
CA ILE A 46 -2.18 22.22 9.12
C ILE A 46 -2.31 23.59 8.44
N LEU A 47 -2.40 24.65 9.22
CA LEU A 47 -2.59 26.01 8.70
C LEU A 47 -1.37 26.50 7.89
N SER A 48 -0.16 26.07 8.24
CA SER A 48 1.05 26.42 7.49
C SER A 48 1.20 25.65 6.17
N LYS A 49 0.80 24.37 6.13
CA LYS A 49 0.97 23.50 4.95
C LYS A 49 -0.19 23.60 3.96
N ASP A 50 -1.37 24.00 4.41
CA ASP A 50 -2.57 24.13 3.58
C ASP A 50 -3.17 25.55 3.71
N PRO A 51 -2.68 26.52 2.91
CA PRO A 51 -3.18 27.89 2.93
C PRO A 51 -4.66 28.01 2.61
N ALA A 52 -5.22 27.07 1.84
CA ALA A 52 -6.64 27.07 1.50
C ALA A 52 -7.50 26.77 2.74
N VAL A 53 -7.07 25.83 3.58
CA VAL A 53 -7.72 25.58 4.87
C VAL A 53 -7.65 26.82 5.76
N HIS A 54 -6.49 27.48 5.84
CA HIS A 54 -6.33 28.70 6.64
C HIS A 54 -7.29 29.82 6.20
N GLU A 55 -7.34 30.12 4.91
CA GLU A 55 -8.27 31.15 4.37
C GLU A 55 -9.74 30.76 4.57
N THR A 56 -10.08 29.48 4.47
CA THR A 56 -11.45 29.01 4.73
C THR A 56 -11.82 29.17 6.20
N VAL A 57 -10.90 28.90 7.14
CA VAL A 57 -11.11 29.11 8.57
C VAL A 57 -11.31 30.60 8.88
N LYS A 58 -10.47 31.47 8.29
CA LYS A 58 -10.59 32.94 8.42
C LYS A 58 -11.93 33.45 7.94
N GLU A 59 -12.35 33.04 6.75
CA GLU A 59 -13.61 33.48 6.18
C GLU A 59 -14.82 32.97 6.98
N ALA A 60 -14.80 31.69 7.38
CA ALA A 60 -15.86 31.13 8.20
C ALA A 60 -15.97 31.82 9.57
N HIS A 61 -14.84 32.15 10.20
CA HIS A 61 -14.79 32.93 11.44
C HIS A 61 -15.34 34.35 11.26
N ARG A 62 -14.89 35.06 10.21
CA ARG A 62 -15.34 36.44 9.89
C ARG A 62 -16.84 36.53 9.68
N LEU A 63 -17.42 35.52 9.02
CA LEU A 63 -18.85 35.40 8.77
C LEU A 63 -19.63 34.77 9.94
N GLN A 64 -18.94 34.37 11.02
CA GLN A 64 -19.51 33.60 12.13
C GLN A 64 -20.29 32.35 11.66
N ASN A 65 -19.81 31.71 10.59
CA ASN A 65 -20.45 30.56 9.97
C ASN A 65 -20.02 29.26 10.66
N VAL A 66 -20.76 28.89 11.72
CA VAL A 66 -20.54 27.68 12.53
C VAL A 66 -20.58 26.40 11.68
N GLU A 67 -21.51 26.30 10.72
CA GLU A 67 -21.63 25.12 9.86
C GLU A 67 -20.38 24.91 8.99
N ALA A 68 -19.81 26.00 8.45
CA ALA A 68 -18.57 25.94 7.70
C ALA A 68 -17.39 25.52 8.59
N LEU A 69 -17.30 26.04 9.82
CA LEU A 69 -16.26 25.65 10.78
C LEU A 69 -16.36 24.18 11.16
N ASP A 70 -17.58 23.65 11.39
CA ASP A 70 -17.79 22.24 11.70
C ASP A 70 -17.37 21.33 10.53
N LYS A 71 -17.68 21.72 9.29
CA LYS A 71 -17.21 21.00 8.08
C LYS A 71 -15.68 20.98 8.00
N ILE A 72 -15.01 22.09 8.28
CA ILE A 72 -13.55 22.18 8.32
C ILE A 72 -12.99 21.28 9.43
N CYS A 73 -13.61 21.27 10.61
CA CYS A 73 -13.20 20.42 11.73
C CYS A 73 -13.27 18.94 11.38
N VAL A 74 -14.37 18.51 10.76
CA VAL A 74 -14.52 17.13 10.26
C VAL A 74 -13.46 16.82 9.21
N TYR A 75 -13.18 17.73 8.29
CA TYR A 75 -12.11 17.57 7.30
C TYR A 75 -10.74 17.40 7.97
N ILE A 76 -10.39 18.27 8.93
CA ILE A 76 -9.12 18.24 9.63
C ILE A 76 -8.99 16.94 10.44
N GLN A 77 -10.01 16.54 11.19
CA GLN A 77 -9.99 15.29 11.97
C GLN A 77 -9.78 14.07 11.06
N ARG A 78 -10.46 14.01 9.91
CA ARG A 78 -10.31 12.91 8.94
C ARG A 78 -8.93 12.90 8.27
N ASN A 79 -8.29 14.06 8.13
CA ASN A 79 -7.03 14.20 7.40
C ASN A 79 -5.83 14.51 8.31
N ALA A 80 -5.97 14.47 9.64
CA ALA A 80 -4.93 14.83 10.61
C ALA A 80 -3.63 14.03 10.40
N TRP A 81 -3.73 12.78 9.95
CA TRP A 81 -2.59 11.93 9.61
C TRP A 81 -1.69 12.53 8.52
N ARG A 82 -2.24 13.31 7.58
CA ARG A 82 -1.47 13.98 6.52
C ARG A 82 -0.51 15.05 7.02
N PHE A 83 -0.68 15.48 8.27
CA PHE A 83 0.12 16.55 8.84
C PHE A 83 1.15 16.03 9.85
N GLN A 84 1.23 14.71 10.03
CA GLN A 84 2.17 14.08 10.94
C GLN A 84 3.62 14.15 10.39
N PRO A 85 4.62 14.55 11.19
CA PRO A 85 6.00 14.68 10.73
C PRO A 85 6.59 13.41 10.12
N HIS A 86 6.34 12.27 10.75
CA HIS A 86 6.89 10.99 10.31
C HIS A 86 6.22 10.44 9.04
N LEU A 87 5.18 11.11 8.53
CA LEU A 87 4.47 10.76 7.31
C LEU A 87 4.80 11.71 6.14
N GLU A 88 5.71 12.67 6.29
CA GLU A 88 6.01 13.66 5.25
C GLU A 88 6.38 13.01 3.91
N ASP A 89 7.26 12.00 3.92
CA ASP A 89 7.66 11.27 2.68
C ASP A 89 6.46 10.60 2.00
N MET A 90 5.56 10.01 2.78
CA MET A 90 4.34 9.41 2.26
C MET A 90 3.41 10.47 1.68
N ASN A 91 3.27 11.62 2.34
CA ASN A 91 2.44 12.72 1.84
C ASN A 91 3.02 13.33 0.56
N GLN A 92 4.34 13.50 0.46
CA GLN A 92 5.01 13.93 -0.76
C GLN A 92 4.76 12.93 -1.91
N LEU A 93 4.84 11.64 -1.62
CA LEU A 93 4.50 10.59 -2.59
C LEU A 93 3.04 10.68 -3.03
N LEU A 94 2.09 10.79 -2.10
CA LEU A 94 0.66 10.91 -2.41
C LEU A 94 0.33 12.18 -3.22
N MET A 95 0.97 13.29 -2.87
CA MET A 95 0.86 14.54 -3.61
C MET A 95 1.42 14.39 -5.03
N GLY A 96 2.60 13.79 -5.19
CA GLY A 96 3.19 13.50 -6.50
C GLY A 96 2.34 12.55 -7.34
N ILE A 97 1.63 11.60 -6.71
CA ILE A 97 0.70 10.72 -7.40
C ILE A 97 -0.54 11.51 -7.88
N SER A 98 -1.06 12.39 -7.03
CA SER A 98 -2.27 13.17 -7.30
C SER A 98 -2.04 14.27 -8.35
N SER A 99 -0.93 15.00 -8.23
CA SER A 99 -0.59 16.13 -9.11
C SER A 99 -0.22 15.70 -10.53
N ASN A 100 0.33 14.49 -10.69
CA ASN A 100 0.73 14.00 -12.00
C ASN A 100 -0.45 13.52 -12.87
N GLY A 101 -1.70 13.58 -12.38
CA GLY A 101 -2.87 13.03 -13.09
C GLY A 101 -2.81 11.52 -13.31
N LYS A 102 -1.72 10.87 -12.87
CA LYS A 102 -1.42 9.46 -13.06
C LYS A 102 -2.49 8.57 -12.46
N ILE A 103 -3.07 8.95 -11.31
CA ILE A 103 -4.22 8.22 -10.74
C ILE A 103 -5.39 8.17 -11.72
N ASN A 104 -5.71 9.29 -12.39
CA ASN A 104 -6.82 9.31 -13.35
C ASN A 104 -6.50 8.42 -14.55
N LEU A 105 -5.25 8.44 -15.02
CA LEU A 105 -4.80 7.53 -16.07
C LEU A 105 -4.89 6.06 -15.63
N VAL A 106 -4.55 5.71 -14.37
CA VAL A 106 -4.77 4.34 -13.85
C VAL A 106 -6.26 4.01 -13.80
N ALA A 107 -7.07 4.90 -13.22
CA ALA A 107 -8.49 4.68 -12.98
C ALA A 107 -9.27 4.51 -14.29
N ASN A 108 -8.87 5.24 -15.34
CA ASN A 108 -9.44 5.13 -16.68
C ASN A 108 -8.85 3.97 -17.50
N GLY A 109 -7.84 3.26 -16.97
CA GLY A 109 -7.14 2.19 -17.70
C GLY A 109 -6.21 2.68 -18.81
N GLU A 110 -5.92 3.98 -18.86
CA GLU A 110 -5.05 4.62 -19.86
C GLU A 110 -3.56 4.49 -19.52
N TRP A 111 -3.20 4.36 -18.24
CA TRP A 111 -1.82 4.18 -17.84
C TRP A 111 -1.36 2.74 -18.10
N ARG A 112 -0.49 2.58 -19.10
CA ARG A 112 0.32 1.38 -19.30
C ARG A 112 1.59 1.43 -18.46
N ARG A 113 1.74 0.54 -17.48
CA ARG A 113 3.01 0.39 -16.77
C ARG A 113 4.07 -0.15 -17.73
N PRO A 114 5.33 0.32 -17.64
CA PRO A 114 6.42 -0.32 -18.35
C PRO A 114 6.55 -1.77 -17.88
N PHE A 115 6.90 -2.65 -18.80
CA PHE A 115 7.25 -4.03 -18.48
C PHE A 115 8.69 -4.08 -17.99
N TRP A 116 8.92 -4.97 -17.03
CA TRP A 116 10.25 -5.32 -16.57
C TRP A 116 10.93 -6.18 -17.64
N THR A 117 12.20 -5.88 -17.91
CA THR A 117 13.07 -6.69 -18.77
C THR A 117 14.13 -7.36 -17.90
N PRO A 118 14.41 -8.65 -18.12
CA PRO A 118 15.49 -9.34 -17.41
C PRO A 118 16.84 -8.65 -17.65
N PRO A 119 17.71 -8.57 -16.63
CA PRO A 119 19.07 -8.07 -16.81
C PRO A 119 19.80 -8.89 -17.88
N LYS A 120 20.48 -8.22 -18.82
CA LYS A 120 21.34 -8.91 -19.78
C LYS A 120 22.48 -9.57 -19.00
N SER A 121 22.60 -10.89 -19.09
CA SER A 121 23.74 -11.61 -18.53
C SER A 121 25.02 -11.09 -19.19
N LEU A 122 26.11 -11.07 -18.43
CA LEU A 122 27.45 -10.75 -18.93
C LEU A 122 28.18 -11.99 -19.51
N SER A 123 27.53 -13.16 -19.50
CA SER A 123 28.09 -14.43 -19.96
C SER A 123 27.82 -14.67 -21.46
N ASP A 124 28.87 -15.03 -22.20
CA ASP A 124 28.87 -15.27 -23.66
C ASP A 124 28.16 -16.57 -24.11
N ASP A 125 27.48 -17.30 -23.22
CA ASP A 125 26.83 -18.59 -23.54
C ASP A 125 25.44 -18.38 -24.19
N SER A 126 25.51 -18.02 -25.48
CA SER A 126 24.47 -17.33 -26.26
C SER A 126 23.17 -18.06 -26.62
N HIS A 127 23.07 -19.40 -26.48
CA HIS A 127 21.92 -20.13 -27.05
C HIS A 127 20.82 -20.53 -26.04
N ALA A 128 21.16 -21.08 -24.87
CA ALA A 128 20.15 -21.51 -23.89
C ALA A 128 19.58 -20.34 -23.07
N GLU A 129 20.38 -19.28 -22.87
CA GLU A 129 19.92 -18.05 -22.21
C GLU A 129 18.92 -17.28 -23.09
N SER A 130 18.99 -17.41 -24.41
CA SER A 130 18.09 -16.70 -25.35
C SER A 130 16.64 -17.16 -25.24
N GLU A 131 16.38 -18.48 -25.15
CA GLU A 131 15.01 -19.00 -25.05
C GLU A 131 14.35 -18.66 -23.70
N THR A 132 15.11 -18.77 -22.61
CA THR A 132 14.62 -18.43 -21.26
C THR A 132 14.32 -16.94 -21.16
N THR A 133 15.20 -16.09 -21.67
CA THR A 133 15.01 -14.63 -21.69
C THR A 133 13.77 -14.26 -22.51
N ALA A 134 13.63 -14.82 -23.71
CA ALA A 134 12.47 -14.58 -24.58
C ALA A 134 11.16 -15.02 -23.90
N TYR A 135 11.17 -16.17 -23.20
CA TYR A 135 10.01 -16.62 -22.42
C TYR A 135 9.67 -15.63 -21.31
N ILE A 136 10.65 -15.20 -20.51
CA ILE A 136 10.43 -14.26 -19.40
C ILE A 136 9.88 -12.92 -19.91
N GLU A 137 10.42 -12.40 -21.01
CA GLU A 137 9.92 -11.17 -21.65
C GLU A 137 8.47 -11.33 -22.13
N SER A 138 8.12 -12.51 -22.66
CA SER A 138 6.75 -12.82 -23.10
C SER A 138 5.72 -12.81 -21.97
N LEU A 139 6.14 -12.90 -20.71
CA LEU A 139 5.25 -12.82 -19.56
C LEU A 139 4.73 -11.39 -19.32
N HIS A 140 5.34 -10.36 -19.91
CA HIS A 140 4.94 -8.96 -19.75
C HIS A 140 4.81 -8.54 -18.26
N ILE A 141 5.79 -8.91 -17.43
CA ILE A 141 5.77 -8.63 -15.98
C ILE A 141 5.86 -7.11 -15.74
N PRO A 142 4.98 -6.49 -14.94
CA PRO A 142 5.08 -5.06 -14.68
C PRO A 142 6.36 -4.69 -13.92
N LEU A 143 6.97 -3.57 -14.32
CA LEU A 143 8.08 -2.97 -13.61
C LEU A 143 7.61 -2.31 -12.30
N GLY A 144 8.36 -2.56 -11.22
CA GLY A 144 8.03 -2.05 -9.89
C GLY A 144 8.52 -0.66 -9.59
N ASN A 145 9.66 -0.61 -8.94
CA ASN A 145 10.36 0.63 -8.70
C ASN A 145 11.28 0.88 -9.91
N PRO A 146 11.10 1.98 -10.66
CA PRO A 146 11.97 2.31 -11.78
C PRO A 146 13.45 2.35 -11.40
N ASN A 147 13.76 2.73 -10.16
CA ASN A 147 15.13 2.88 -9.68
C ASN A 147 15.79 1.57 -9.26
N LYS A 148 15.04 0.48 -9.12
CA LYS A 148 15.56 -0.80 -8.61
C LYS A 148 15.40 -1.97 -9.59
N GLU A 149 14.76 -1.75 -10.74
CA GLU A 149 14.56 -2.78 -11.78
C GLU A 149 14.02 -4.12 -11.22
N ILE A 150 13.07 -4.04 -10.28
CA ILE A 150 12.48 -5.22 -9.64
C ILE A 150 11.19 -5.60 -10.37
N PRO A 151 11.01 -6.88 -10.78
CA PRO A 151 9.75 -7.36 -11.34
C PRO A 151 8.64 -7.41 -10.29
N LEU A 152 7.47 -6.82 -10.56
CA LEU A 152 6.30 -6.91 -9.68
C LEU A 152 5.45 -8.14 -9.97
N ILE A 153 5.98 -9.31 -9.63
CA ILE A 153 5.25 -10.57 -9.80
C ILE A 153 3.93 -10.57 -9.03
N ILE A 154 3.88 -9.94 -7.85
CA ILE A 154 2.63 -9.84 -7.09
C ILE A 154 1.54 -9.04 -7.82
N LEU A 155 1.92 -8.17 -8.76
CA LEU A 155 0.99 -7.40 -9.59
C LEU A 155 0.87 -7.97 -11.01
N HIS A 156 1.66 -8.98 -11.38
CA HIS A 156 1.53 -9.65 -12.66
C HIS A 156 0.14 -10.26 -12.72
N GLU A 157 -0.59 -9.91 -13.79
CA GLU A 157 -1.96 -10.34 -13.96
C GLU A 157 -2.93 -9.94 -12.82
N LEU A 158 -2.58 -8.95 -11.99
CA LEU A 158 -3.49 -8.48 -10.94
C LEU A 158 -4.70 -7.79 -11.59
N GLY A 159 -5.86 -8.43 -11.47
CA GLY A 159 -7.08 -8.06 -12.19
C GLY A 159 -7.41 -8.96 -13.40
N SER A 160 -6.52 -9.89 -13.80
CA SER A 160 -6.79 -10.95 -14.80
C SER A 160 -7.64 -12.09 -14.26
N PHE A 161 -7.94 -12.09 -12.95
CA PHE A 161 -8.81 -13.06 -12.27
C PHE A 161 -10.22 -13.18 -12.86
N GLN A 162 -10.56 -12.35 -13.85
CA GLN A 162 -11.78 -12.44 -14.64
C GLN A 162 -12.03 -13.85 -15.19
N TYR A 163 -10.98 -14.61 -15.49
CA TYR A 163 -11.07 -15.97 -16.02
C TYR A 163 -11.14 -17.06 -14.95
N ASN A 164 -10.80 -16.75 -13.69
CA ASN A 164 -10.92 -17.69 -12.59
C ASN A 164 -12.30 -17.56 -11.95
N VAL A 165 -13.21 -18.47 -12.30
CA VAL A 165 -14.61 -18.49 -11.82
C VAL A 165 -14.70 -18.43 -10.29
N LYS A 166 -13.81 -19.14 -9.57
CA LYS A 166 -13.82 -19.16 -8.10
C LYS A 166 -13.43 -17.80 -7.51
N LEU A 167 -12.43 -17.13 -8.08
CA LEU A 167 -12.03 -15.79 -7.63
C LEU A 167 -13.02 -14.72 -8.07
N ARG A 168 -13.61 -14.82 -9.26
CA ARG A 168 -14.68 -13.93 -9.72
C ARG A 168 -15.89 -13.99 -8.79
N ASN A 169 -16.36 -15.21 -8.48
CA ASN A 169 -17.45 -15.42 -7.51
C ASN A 169 -17.12 -14.83 -6.12
N ARG A 170 -15.84 -14.78 -5.74
CA ARG A 170 -15.41 -14.17 -4.46
C ARG A 170 -15.36 -12.66 -4.55
N LEU A 171 -14.87 -12.11 -5.66
CA LEU A 171 -14.92 -10.68 -5.93
C LEU A 171 -16.37 -10.17 -5.95
N ASP A 172 -17.30 -10.90 -6.57
CA ASP A 172 -18.72 -10.53 -6.60
C ASP A 172 -19.36 -10.57 -5.19
N ARG A 173 -18.89 -11.45 -4.31
CA ARG A 173 -19.28 -11.48 -2.89
C ARG A 173 -18.69 -10.32 -2.09
N ILE A 174 -17.42 -9.98 -2.36
CA ILE A 174 -16.72 -8.88 -1.69
C ILE A 174 -17.28 -7.55 -2.16
N PHE A 175 -17.41 -7.32 -3.46
CA PHE A 175 -17.88 -6.08 -4.06
C PHE A 175 -19.31 -6.21 -4.57
N SER A 176 -20.22 -6.61 -3.70
CA SER A 176 -21.64 -6.68 -4.05
C SER A 176 -22.19 -5.29 -4.38
N PRO A 177 -22.96 -5.09 -5.46
CA PRO A 177 -23.51 -3.79 -5.83
C PRO A 177 -24.35 -3.11 -4.72
N SER A 178 -24.89 -3.90 -3.80
CA SER A 178 -25.71 -3.44 -2.69
C SER A 178 -24.95 -3.27 -1.37
N SER A 179 -23.63 -3.46 -1.35
CA SER A 179 -22.80 -3.40 -0.13
C SER A 179 -21.52 -2.59 -0.37
N HIS A 180 -21.27 -1.61 0.49
CA HIS A 180 -19.98 -0.93 0.52
C HIS A 180 -18.96 -1.79 1.27
N THR A 181 -17.94 -2.27 0.56
CA THR A 181 -16.89 -3.08 1.17
C THR A 181 -15.62 -2.27 1.34
N PHE A 182 -15.24 -2.06 2.59
CA PHE A 182 -14.01 -1.38 2.96
C PHE A 182 -12.93 -2.43 3.27
N LEU A 183 -11.84 -2.41 2.53
CA LEU A 183 -10.66 -3.20 2.84
C LEU A 183 -9.82 -2.44 3.87
N VAL A 184 -9.97 -2.82 5.14
CA VAL A 184 -9.20 -2.23 6.24
C VAL A 184 -8.07 -3.19 6.60
N ASN A 185 -6.83 -2.79 6.34
CA ASN A 185 -5.64 -3.57 6.70
C ASN A 185 -5.20 -3.16 8.11
N THR A 186 -5.97 -3.53 9.15
CA THR A 186 -5.66 -3.19 10.55
C THR A 186 -5.26 -4.42 11.35
N SER A 187 -4.15 -4.33 12.08
CA SER A 187 -3.81 -5.29 13.15
C SER A 187 -4.41 -4.82 14.47
N GLY A 188 -5.64 -5.21 14.82
CA GLY A 188 -6.24 -4.95 16.13
C GLY A 188 -7.34 -5.96 16.44
N GLU A 189 -7.46 -6.39 17.71
CA GLU A 189 -8.29 -7.51 18.22
C GLU A 189 -9.66 -7.69 17.53
N TRP A 190 -9.94 -8.93 17.10
CA TRP A 190 -10.89 -9.30 16.04
C TRP A 190 -12.01 -10.23 16.54
N ASP A 191 -12.61 -10.00 17.71
CA ASP A 191 -13.54 -11.01 18.26
C ASP A 191 -14.89 -11.11 17.51
N ASP A 192 -15.28 -10.09 16.73
CA ASP A 192 -16.56 -10.08 15.98
C ASP A 192 -16.43 -9.99 14.45
N PHE A 193 -15.22 -10.00 13.90
CA PHE A 193 -15.03 -9.92 12.44
C PHE A 193 -14.86 -11.30 11.83
N ARG A 194 -15.70 -11.61 10.83
CA ARG A 194 -15.56 -12.82 10.01
C ARG A 194 -14.22 -12.75 9.27
N TRP A 195 -13.25 -13.56 9.68
CA TRP A 195 -11.95 -13.62 9.04
C TRP A 195 -12.10 -14.02 7.56
N CYS A 196 -11.87 -13.06 6.67
CA CYS A 196 -11.76 -13.29 5.23
C CYS A 196 -10.28 -13.24 4.82
N SER A 197 -9.52 -14.33 4.98
CA SER A 197 -8.18 -14.49 4.34
C SER A 197 -8.29 -14.89 2.88
N ASP A 198 -9.42 -14.57 2.24
CA ASP A 198 -9.79 -15.20 0.99
C ASP A 198 -8.89 -14.75 -0.19
N THR A 199 -8.22 -13.62 -0.08
CA THR A 199 -7.25 -13.20 -1.09
C THR A 199 -5.84 -13.72 -0.79
N GLY A 200 -5.44 -14.81 -1.46
CA GLY A 200 -4.03 -15.08 -1.75
C GLY A 200 -3.24 -15.90 -0.72
N SER A 201 -3.80 -17.00 -0.20
CA SER A 201 -3.01 -18.04 0.47
C SER A 201 -2.96 -19.31 -0.38
N PHE A 202 -1.76 -19.84 -0.60
CA PHE A 202 -1.54 -21.16 -1.17
C PHE A 202 -1.72 -22.20 -0.08
N ASN A 203 -2.93 -22.74 -0.01
CA ASN A 203 -3.29 -23.83 0.91
C ASN A 203 -3.31 -25.20 0.23
N ASP A 204 -3.25 -25.22 -1.10
CA ASP A 204 -3.20 -26.41 -1.94
C ASP A 204 -1.88 -26.44 -2.73
N PRO A 205 -1.14 -27.56 -2.73
CA PRO A 205 0.14 -27.68 -3.42
C PRO A 205 0.02 -27.58 -4.94
N GLU A 206 -1.09 -28.03 -5.53
CA GLU A 206 -1.30 -27.99 -6.97
C GLU A 206 -1.64 -26.58 -7.44
N ASP A 207 -2.41 -25.83 -6.65
CA ASP A 207 -2.62 -24.39 -6.90
C ASP A 207 -1.30 -23.61 -6.84
N HIS A 208 -0.42 -23.93 -5.89
CA HIS A 208 0.92 -23.33 -5.79
C HIS A 208 1.80 -23.70 -6.99
N ARG A 209 1.86 -24.99 -7.35
CA ARG A 209 2.60 -25.49 -8.52
C ARG A 209 2.13 -24.81 -9.80
N ARG A 210 0.81 -24.74 -10.02
CA ARG A 210 0.21 -24.07 -11.19
C ARG A 210 0.59 -22.60 -11.25
N TYR A 211 0.59 -21.90 -10.11
CA TYR A 211 1.02 -20.51 -10.06
C TYR A 211 2.50 -20.34 -10.40
N VAL A 212 3.38 -21.10 -9.74
CA VAL A 212 4.84 -21.02 -9.93
C VAL A 212 5.24 -21.36 -11.38
N SER A 213 4.60 -22.36 -11.97
CA SER A 213 4.92 -22.83 -13.33
C SER A 213 4.62 -21.80 -14.43
N GLN A 214 3.79 -20.79 -14.16
CA GLN A 214 3.53 -19.70 -15.11
C GLN A 214 4.75 -18.79 -15.32
N PHE A 215 5.71 -18.84 -14.40
CA PHE A 215 6.90 -18.00 -14.43
C PHE A 215 8.16 -18.79 -14.78
N MET A 216 8.03 -20.06 -15.17
CA MET A 216 9.15 -20.94 -15.47
C MET A 216 9.05 -21.46 -16.91
N PRO A 217 10.16 -21.51 -17.67
CA PRO A 217 10.18 -22.19 -18.95
C PRO A 217 9.69 -23.64 -18.80
N VAL A 218 8.86 -24.12 -19.73
CA VAL A 218 8.26 -25.47 -19.67
C VAL A 218 9.34 -26.55 -19.61
N THR A 219 10.45 -26.36 -20.32
CA THR A 219 11.62 -27.25 -20.32
C THR A 219 12.26 -27.33 -18.94
N PHE A 220 12.43 -26.19 -18.26
CA PHE A 220 12.95 -26.15 -16.89
C PHE A 220 11.95 -26.72 -15.89
N ALA A 221 10.69 -26.28 -15.94
CA ALA A 221 9.64 -26.71 -15.01
C ALA A 221 9.44 -28.23 -15.05
N SER A 222 9.50 -28.86 -16.23
CA SER A 222 9.34 -30.30 -16.39
C SER A 222 10.59 -31.12 -16.02
N SER A 223 11.75 -30.49 -15.90
CA SER A 223 12.99 -31.15 -15.48
C SER A 223 12.96 -31.61 -14.01
N VAL A 224 13.78 -32.62 -13.67
CA VAL A 224 13.94 -33.11 -12.29
C VAL A 224 14.33 -31.97 -11.33
N THR A 225 15.27 -31.13 -11.74
CA THR A 225 15.75 -29.98 -10.95
C THR A 225 14.65 -28.94 -10.74
N GLY A 226 13.84 -28.66 -11.75
CA GLY A 226 12.72 -27.72 -11.67
C GLY A 226 11.58 -28.25 -10.79
N GLN A 227 11.20 -29.51 -10.95
CA GLN A 227 10.20 -30.16 -10.08
C GLN A 227 10.63 -30.13 -8.61
N ALA A 228 11.88 -30.50 -8.32
CA ALA A 228 12.44 -30.43 -6.97
C ALA A 228 12.43 -29.00 -6.40
N LEU A 229 12.66 -27.98 -7.25
CA LEU A 229 12.60 -26.59 -6.82
C LEU A 229 11.17 -26.19 -6.45
N ILE A 230 10.19 -26.54 -7.27
CA ILE A 230 8.78 -26.24 -7.04
C ILE A 230 8.30 -26.88 -5.73
N ASP A 231 8.67 -28.14 -5.49
CA ASP A 231 8.33 -28.85 -4.25
C ASP A 231 8.93 -28.16 -3.01
N ARG A 232 10.19 -27.71 -3.12
CA ARG A 232 10.84 -26.93 -2.05
C ARG A 232 10.16 -25.58 -1.86
N MET A 233 9.79 -24.88 -2.93
CA MET A 233 9.07 -23.61 -2.84
C MET A 233 7.74 -23.80 -2.11
N TRP A 234 7.00 -24.89 -2.37
CA TRP A 234 5.80 -25.21 -1.62
C TRP A 234 6.10 -25.40 -0.13
N TYR A 235 7.09 -26.23 0.21
CA TYR A 235 7.44 -26.50 1.60
C TYR A 235 7.80 -25.24 2.38
N TRP A 236 8.61 -24.34 1.79
CA TRP A 236 9.13 -23.15 2.45
C TRP A 236 8.26 -21.89 2.30
N LEU A 237 7.51 -21.75 1.21
CA LEU A 237 6.82 -20.50 0.83
C LEU A 237 5.29 -20.64 0.75
N ARG A 238 4.72 -21.80 1.11
CA ARG A 238 3.27 -21.97 1.24
C ARG A 238 2.64 -20.96 2.20
N GLY A 239 1.33 -20.78 2.09
CA GLY A 239 0.63 -19.72 2.80
C GLY A 239 0.62 -18.44 1.96
N ARG A 240 1.08 -17.31 2.51
CA ARG A 240 0.88 -16.00 1.88
C ARG A 240 1.58 -15.89 0.52
N HIS A 241 0.79 -15.61 -0.52
CA HIS A 241 1.22 -15.46 -1.92
C HIS A 241 2.45 -14.56 -2.12
N ARG A 242 2.53 -13.48 -1.32
CA ARG A 242 3.63 -12.51 -1.35
C ARG A 242 5.03 -13.11 -1.17
N TYR A 243 5.16 -14.20 -0.42
CA TYR A 243 6.46 -14.85 -0.21
C TYR A 243 6.91 -15.59 -1.46
N THR A 244 6.00 -16.35 -2.07
CA THR A 244 6.25 -17.04 -3.35
C THR A 244 6.55 -16.02 -4.46
N ALA A 245 5.75 -14.95 -4.57
CA ALA A 245 5.97 -13.89 -5.56
C ALA A 245 7.33 -13.20 -5.41
N SER A 246 7.80 -12.98 -4.17
CA SER A 246 9.12 -12.39 -3.95
C SER A 246 10.27 -13.32 -4.25
N PHE A 247 10.14 -14.60 -3.92
CA PHE A 247 11.12 -15.59 -4.33
C PHE A 247 11.24 -15.63 -5.85
N LEU A 248 10.10 -15.70 -6.55
CA LEU A 248 10.06 -15.67 -8.00
C LEU A 248 10.70 -14.39 -8.56
N ALA A 249 10.52 -13.23 -7.92
CA ALA A 249 11.10 -11.97 -8.37
C ALA A 249 12.64 -12.02 -8.33
N VAL A 250 13.20 -12.60 -7.26
CA VAL A 250 14.64 -12.83 -7.14
C VAL A 250 15.11 -13.87 -8.14
N LEU A 251 14.38 -14.97 -8.29
CA LEU A 251 14.69 -16.06 -9.22
C LEU A 251 14.77 -15.59 -10.68
N LEU A 252 13.80 -14.78 -11.11
CA LEU A 252 13.77 -14.18 -12.44
C LEU A 252 14.90 -13.16 -12.61
N HIS A 253 15.13 -12.33 -11.60
CA HIS A 253 16.21 -11.34 -11.64
C HIS A 253 17.61 -11.98 -11.72
N SER A 254 17.78 -13.16 -11.11
CA SER A 254 19.02 -13.94 -11.20
C SER A 254 19.09 -14.85 -12.44
N ASN A 255 18.12 -14.76 -13.36
CA ASN A 255 18.00 -15.63 -14.54
C ASN A 255 18.16 -17.12 -14.19
N PHE A 256 17.50 -17.58 -13.13
CA PHE A 256 17.59 -18.97 -12.63
C PHE A 256 19.00 -19.45 -12.24
N THR A 257 19.96 -18.55 -12.00
CA THR A 257 21.29 -18.92 -11.52
C THR A 257 21.21 -19.50 -10.11
N SER A 258 21.60 -20.77 -9.94
CA SER A 258 21.58 -21.49 -8.66
C SER A 258 20.24 -21.38 -7.90
N PRO A 259 19.13 -21.86 -8.47
CA PRO A 259 17.80 -21.53 -7.96
C PRO A 259 17.51 -22.18 -6.60
N HIS A 260 18.18 -23.30 -6.31
CA HIS A 260 18.07 -24.06 -5.07
C HIS A 260 18.77 -23.41 -3.87
N THR A 261 19.82 -22.62 -4.10
CA THR A 261 20.57 -21.93 -3.03
C THR A 261 19.82 -20.67 -2.55
N LEU A 262 18.96 -20.10 -3.40
CA LEU A 262 18.06 -19.00 -3.02
C LEU A 262 17.04 -19.39 -1.93
N LEU A 263 16.73 -20.68 -1.79
CA LEU A 263 15.86 -21.22 -0.73
C LEU A 263 16.60 -21.61 0.55
N GLU A 264 17.91 -21.35 0.64
CA GLU A 264 18.64 -21.55 1.89
C GLU A 264 18.30 -20.47 2.92
N ALA A 265 18.41 -20.80 4.21
CA ALA A 265 17.92 -19.98 5.33
C ALA A 265 18.45 -18.53 5.33
N LYS A 266 19.68 -18.31 4.87
CA LYS A 266 20.28 -16.95 4.77
C LYS A 266 19.62 -16.11 3.68
N SER A 267 19.30 -16.70 2.54
CA SER A 267 18.68 -16.05 1.39
C SER A 267 17.20 -15.74 1.63
N LEU A 268 16.49 -16.62 2.36
CA LEU A 268 15.10 -16.42 2.78
C LEU A 268 14.90 -15.14 3.61
N ALA A 269 15.82 -14.84 4.52
CA ALA A 269 15.76 -13.61 5.32
C ALA A 269 15.85 -12.34 4.44
N THR A 270 16.67 -12.38 3.38
CA THR A 270 16.78 -11.29 2.40
C THR A 270 15.52 -11.17 1.55
N ILE A 271 14.97 -12.29 1.07
CA ILE A 271 13.72 -12.32 0.29
C ILE A 271 12.53 -11.77 1.10
N ILE A 272 12.44 -12.15 2.37
CA ILE A 272 11.44 -11.61 3.31
C ILE A 272 11.76 -10.14 3.66
N GLY A 273 13.05 -9.79 3.72
CA GLY A 273 13.55 -8.45 4.00
C GLY A 273 13.34 -7.43 2.87
N ILE A 274 13.34 -7.85 1.60
CA ILE A 274 13.02 -6.99 0.44
C ILE A 274 11.59 -6.43 0.56
N HIS A 275 10.67 -7.14 1.22
CA HIS A 275 9.34 -6.60 1.57
C HIS A 275 9.36 -5.53 2.68
N ARG A 276 10.40 -5.47 3.52
CA ARG A 276 10.58 -4.39 4.50
C ARG A 276 11.08 -3.07 3.88
N LEU A 277 11.22 -3.02 2.55
CA LEU A 277 11.50 -1.79 1.78
C LEU A 277 10.22 -1.08 1.29
N VAL A 278 9.03 -1.59 1.67
CA VAL A 278 7.80 -0.79 1.79
C VAL A 278 7.90 -0.04 3.14
N PRO A 279 7.62 1.27 3.23
CA PRO A 279 8.11 2.13 4.31
C PRO A 279 7.91 1.60 5.73
N ARG A 280 9.01 1.52 6.50
CA ARG A 280 9.05 1.20 7.94
C ARG A 280 8.45 2.32 8.80
N VAL A 281 7.14 2.56 8.74
CA VAL A 281 6.50 3.53 9.65
C VAL A 281 5.70 2.88 10.78
N PHE A 282 5.44 1.57 10.72
CA PHE A 282 4.71 0.87 11.78
C PHE A 282 5.51 -0.33 12.25
N LEU A 283 6.29 -0.17 13.32
CA LEU A 283 6.72 -1.22 14.26
C LEU A 283 7.64 -0.59 15.32
N ASN A 284 7.07 0.28 16.17
CA ASN A 284 7.57 0.52 17.51
C ASN A 284 6.48 0.10 18.50
N GLY A 285 6.25 -1.21 18.58
CA GLY A 285 5.58 -1.85 19.71
C GLY A 285 6.63 -2.66 20.44
N HIS A 286 6.93 -2.31 21.68
CA HIS A 286 7.85 -3.04 22.55
C HIS A 286 7.52 -4.53 22.54
N LEU A 287 8.47 -5.34 22.08
CA LEU A 287 8.51 -6.76 22.40
C LEU A 287 8.88 -6.86 23.88
N ALA A 288 7.87 -7.10 24.72
CA ALA A 288 8.08 -7.61 26.06
C ALA A 288 8.88 -8.92 25.95
N GLN A 289 10.00 -9.00 26.65
CA GLN A 289 10.75 -10.25 26.81
C GLN A 289 10.00 -11.16 27.79
N PRO A 290 9.96 -12.48 27.54
CA PRO A 290 9.36 -13.42 28.46
C PRO A 290 10.30 -13.66 29.66
N LYS A 291 9.72 -13.65 30.86
CA LYS A 291 10.12 -14.53 31.97
C LYS A 291 9.04 -15.59 32.12
#